data_AF-A0A838K719-F1
#
_entry.id   AF-A0A838K719-F1
#
_cell.length_a   1.000
_cell.length_b   1.000
_cell.length_c   1.000
_cell.angle_alpha   90.00
_cell.angle_beta   90.00
_cell.angle_gamma   90.00
#
_symmetry.space_group_name_H-M   'P 1'
#
loop_
_entity.id
_entity.type
_entity.pdbx_description
1 polymer ?
#
loop_
_entity_poly.entity_id
_entity_poly.type
_entity_poly.pdbx_seq_one_letter_code
_entity_poly.pdbx_strand_id
1 'polypeptide(L)'
;RDIDAGGRGVEGDELFHAAVTAAGHSPLLARLMAEISDLIRETRIESLSQPGRPHDSLEGHRAIAAAIRQRDGEAAATAMHQHLELVSDVAILRP
;
A
#
# COMPACT_ATOMS: atom_id res chain seq x y z
N ARG A 1 4.16 -15.35 -2.68
CA ARG A 1 5.44 -16.08 -2.61
C ARG A 1 6.27 -15.60 -1.43
N ASP A 2 6.66 -14.32 -1.33
CA ASP A 2 7.40 -13.80 -0.16
C ASP A 2 6.58 -13.93 1.15
N ILE A 3 5.38 -13.33 1.17
CA ILE A 3 4.49 -13.37 2.34
C ILE A 3 4.12 -14.81 2.75
N ASP A 4 3.81 -15.67 1.78
CA ASP A 4 3.50 -17.08 2.05
C ASP A 4 4.69 -17.86 2.65
N ALA A 5 5.92 -17.37 2.47
CA ALA A 5 7.15 -17.92 3.05
C ALA A 5 7.52 -17.27 4.40
N GLY A 6 6.66 -16.42 4.96
CA GLY A 6 6.89 -15.69 6.21
C GLY A 6 7.61 -14.35 6.05
N GLY A 7 7.83 -13.89 4.81
CA GLY A 7 8.35 -12.56 4.52
C GLY A 7 7.33 -11.45 4.79
N ARG A 8 7.83 -10.21 4.90
CA ARG A 8 6.98 -9.04 5.17
C ARG A 8 6.33 -8.45 3.91
N GLY A 9 6.78 -8.81 2.71
CA GLY A 9 6.24 -8.28 1.46
C GLY A 9 6.68 -6.86 1.10
N VAL A 10 7.70 -6.30 1.76
CA VAL A 10 8.10 -4.88 1.63
C VAL A 10 8.36 -4.46 0.18
N GLU A 11 9.16 -5.23 -0.57
CA GLU A 11 9.46 -4.90 -1.97
C GLU A 11 8.19 -4.94 -2.84
N GLY A 12 7.34 -5.95 -2.64
CA GLY A 12 6.09 -6.09 -3.39
C GLY A 12 5.10 -4.96 -3.10
N ASP A 13 5.06 -4.52 -1.86
CA ASP A 13 4.25 -3.39 -1.39
C ASP A 13 4.71 -2.07 -2.03
N GLU A 14 6.02 -1.81 -2.06
CA GLU A 14 6.57 -0.62 -2.72
C GLU A 14 6.32 -0.60 -4.23
N LEU A 15 6.58 -1.73 -4.90
CA LEU A 15 6.31 -1.88 -6.33
C LEU A 15 4.82 -1.70 -6.65
N PHE A 16 3.93 -2.18 -5.77
CA PHE A 16 2.50 -2.01 -5.93
C PHE A 16 2.10 -0.53 -5.89
N HIS A 17 2.52 0.22 -4.87
CA HIS A 17 2.18 1.64 -4.77
C HIS A 17 2.78 2.47 -5.92
N ALA A 18 4.00 2.16 -6.35
CA ALA A 18 4.61 2.79 -7.51
C ALA A 18 3.79 2.55 -8.80
N ALA A 19 3.31 1.32 -9.01
CA ALA A 19 2.47 0.97 -10.15
C ALA A 19 1.11 1.69 -10.12
N VAL A 20 0.44 1.73 -8.96
CA VAL A 20 -0.83 2.47 -8.80
C VAL A 20 -0.63 3.97 -9.09
N THR A 21 0.45 4.55 -8.58
CA THR A 21 0.80 5.95 -8.83
C THR A 21 1.01 6.23 -10.31
N ALA A 22 1.77 5.37 -11.01
CA ALA A 22 2.01 5.49 -12.44
C ALA A 22 0.72 5.37 -13.27
N ALA A 23 -0.21 4.51 -12.85
CA ALA A 23 -1.53 4.35 -13.49
C ALA A 23 -2.43 5.59 -13.35
N GLY A 24 -2.14 6.49 -12.39
CA GLY A 24 -2.85 7.76 -12.24
C GLY A 24 -2.53 8.80 -13.31
N HIS A 25 -1.55 8.55 -14.20
CA HIS A 25 -1.15 9.42 -15.32
C HIS A 25 -0.92 10.89 -14.95
N SER A 26 -0.49 11.15 -13.71
CA SER A 26 -0.19 12.47 -13.19
C SER A 26 1.31 12.58 -12.88
N PRO A 27 2.10 13.28 -13.71
CA PRO A 27 3.53 13.47 -13.46
C PRO A 27 3.82 14.18 -12.13
N LEU A 28 2.93 15.07 -11.70
CA LEU A 28 3.03 15.75 -10.40
C LEU A 28 2.87 14.75 -9.25
N LEU A 29 1.85 13.89 -9.31
CA LEU A 29 1.63 12.85 -8.29
C LEU A 29 2.81 11.86 -8.26
N ALA A 30 3.29 11.42 -9.42
CA ALA A 30 4.41 10.51 -9.52
C ALA A 30 5.68 11.08 -8.86
N ARG A 31 5.97 12.37 -9.10
CA ARG A 31 7.10 13.04 -8.45
C ARG A 31 6.90 13.14 -6.95
N LEU A 32 5.74 13.61 -6.49
CA LEU A 32 5.43 13.72 -5.06
C LEU A 32 5.59 12.38 -4.34
N MET A 33 5.04 11.30 -4.89
CA MET A 33 5.12 9.97 -4.29
C MET A 33 6.55 9.42 -4.28
N ALA A 34 7.36 9.71 -5.30
CA ALA A 34 8.76 9.33 -5.31
C ALA A 34 9.53 10.01 -4.16
N GLU A 35 9.36 11.32 -3.96
CA GLU A 35 10.01 12.06 -2.87
C GLU A 35 9.56 11.56 -1.47
N ILE A 36 8.28 11.17 -1.33
CA ILE A 36 7.74 10.69 -0.06
C ILE A 36 8.15 9.24 0.23
N SER A 37 8.36 8.42 -0.81
CA SER A 37 8.55 6.96 -0.65
C SER A 37 9.68 6.59 0.32
N ASP A 38 10.81 7.29 0.25
CA ASP A 38 11.93 7.10 1.17
C ASP A 38 11.61 7.59 2.59
N LEU A 39 10.90 8.71 2.72
CA LEU A 39 10.53 9.29 4.01
C LEU A 39 9.59 8.39 4.82
N ILE A 40 8.73 7.63 4.13
CA ILE A 40 7.75 6.72 4.76
C ILE A 40 8.21 5.26 4.78
N ARG A 41 9.42 4.94 4.30
CA ARG A 41 9.89 3.56 4.20
C ARG A 41 9.98 2.87 5.55
N GLU A 42 10.50 3.57 6.56
CA GLU A 42 10.63 2.99 7.91
C GLU A 42 9.25 2.71 8.54
N THR A 43 8.31 3.65 8.43
CA THR A 43 6.96 3.47 8.97
C THR A 43 6.19 2.37 8.24
N ARG A 44 6.42 2.20 6.93
CA ARG A 44 5.92 1.06 6.15
C ARG A 44 6.47 -0.26 6.67
N ILE A 45 7.79 -0.36 6.86
CA ILE A 45 8.44 -1.58 7.36
C ILE A 45 7.90 -1.94 8.75
N GLU A 46 7.75 -0.96 9.63
CA GLU A 46 7.19 -1.16 10.97
C GLU A 46 5.73 -1.63 10.91
N SER A 47 4.90 -0.98 10.08
CA SER A 47 3.52 -1.43 9.86
C SER A 47 3.47 -2.88 9.40
N LEU A 48 4.22 -3.24 8.35
CA LEU A 48 4.31 -4.62 7.83
C LEU A 48 4.97 -5.61 8.81
N SER A 49 5.58 -5.14 9.90
CA SER A 49 6.13 -6.00 10.94
C SER A 49 5.07 -6.45 11.96
N GLN A 50 3.89 -5.84 11.96
CA GLN A 50 2.80 -6.26 12.83
C GLN A 50 2.29 -7.67 12.49
N PRO A 51 1.89 -8.46 13.50
CA PRO A 51 1.27 -9.77 13.27
C PRO A 51 0.06 -9.69 12.34
N GLY A 52 0.00 -10.56 11.33
CA GLY A 52 -1.07 -10.61 10.33
C GLY A 52 -0.98 -9.53 9.23
N ARG A 53 -0.33 -8.40 9.50
CA ARG A 53 -0.36 -7.22 8.61
C ARG A 53 0.10 -7.49 7.17
N PRO A 54 1.16 -8.27 6.88
CA PRO A 54 1.53 -8.56 5.50
C PRO A 54 0.40 -9.21 4.68
N HIS A 55 -0.37 -10.12 5.30
CA HIS A 55 -1.49 -10.76 4.63
C HIS A 55 -2.65 -9.77 4.41
N ASP A 56 -2.99 -8.97 5.42
CA ASP A 56 -4.07 -7.98 5.32
C ASP A 56 -3.75 -6.90 4.28
N SER A 57 -2.51 -6.40 4.24
CA SER A 57 -2.04 -5.46 3.21
C SER A 57 -2.15 -6.08 1.82
N LEU A 58 -1.75 -7.34 1.65
CA LEU A 58 -1.87 -8.03 0.36
C LEU A 58 -3.32 -8.19 -0.09
N GLU A 59 -4.25 -8.44 0.83
CA GLU A 59 -5.68 -8.47 0.53
C GLU A 59 -6.19 -7.09 0.08
N GLY A 60 -5.84 -6.03 0.80
CA GLY A 60 -6.14 -4.65 0.39
C GLY A 60 -5.62 -4.33 -1.01
N HIS A 61 -4.37 -4.69 -1.31
CA HIS A 61 -3.77 -4.51 -2.64
C HIS A 61 -4.54 -5.24 -3.73
N ARG A 62 -5.03 -6.46 -3.46
CA ARG A 62 -5.84 -7.23 -4.42
C ARG A 62 -7.18 -6.55 -4.70
N ALA A 63 -7.84 -6.00 -3.68
CA ALA A 63 -9.09 -5.26 -3.84
C ALA A 63 -8.88 -4.01 -4.71
N ILE A 64 -7.85 -3.21 -4.41
CA ILE A 64 -7.48 -2.02 -5.19
C ILE A 64 -7.18 -2.40 -6.65
N ALA A 65 -6.34 -3.42 -6.86
CA ALA A 65 -5.99 -3.87 -8.20
C ALA A 65 -7.20 -4.38 -8.99
N ALA A 66 -8.15 -5.04 -8.32
CA ALA A 66 -9.38 -5.51 -8.94
C ALA A 66 -10.27 -4.34 -9.39
N ALA A 67 -10.41 -3.29 -8.58
CA ALA A 67 -11.14 -2.07 -8.95
C ALA A 67 -10.48 -1.35 -10.13
N ILE A 68 -9.15 -1.19 -10.11
CA ILE A 68 -8.38 -0.61 -11.21
C ILE A 68 -8.58 -1.40 -12.51
N ARG A 69 -8.52 -2.74 -12.46
CA ARG A 69 -8.75 -3.58 -13.65
C ARG A 69 -10.15 -3.41 -14.24
N GLN A 70 -11.14 -3.18 -13.39
CA GLN A 70 -12.53 -2.90 -13.80
C GLN A 70 -12.72 -1.46 -14.30
N ARG A 71 -11.67 -0.62 -14.21
CA ARG A 71 -11.72 0.82 -14.51
C ARG A 71 -12.71 1.58 -13.63
N ASP A 72 -12.94 1.09 -12.42
CA ASP A 72 -13.75 1.76 -11.42
C ASP A 72 -12.85 2.60 -10.51
N GLY A 73 -12.74 3.89 -10.84
CA GLY A 73 -11.90 4.83 -10.11
C GLY A 73 -12.39 5.12 -8.70
N GLU A 74 -13.70 5.17 -8.49
CA GLU A 74 -14.28 5.41 -7.16
C GLU A 74 -14.03 4.21 -6.25
N ALA A 75 -14.30 2.99 -6.72
CA ALA A 75 -14.02 1.78 -5.95
C ALA A 75 -12.53 1.62 -5.64
N ALA A 76 -11.64 1.99 -6.56
CA ALA A 76 -10.19 1.96 -6.32
C ALA A 76 -9.78 2.96 -5.23
N ALA A 77 -10.33 4.17 -5.25
CA ALA A 77 -10.09 5.18 -4.23
C ALA A 77 -10.63 4.75 -2.86
N THR A 78 -11.85 4.20 -2.79
CA THR A 78 -12.42 3.66 -1.54
C THR A 78 -11.58 2.53 -0.98
N ALA A 79 -11.17 1.56 -1.81
CA ALA A 79 -10.34 0.45 -1.37
C ALA A 79 -8.96 0.91 -0.88
N MET A 80 -8.35 1.91 -1.56
CA MET A 80 -7.09 2.49 -1.11
C MET A 80 -7.24 3.20 0.24
N HIS A 81 -8.34 3.92 0.44
CA HIS A 81 -8.60 4.60 1.72
C HIS A 81 -8.71 3.59 2.87
N GLN A 82 -9.51 2.53 2.69
CA GLN A 82 -9.66 1.46 3.67
C GLN A 82 -8.33 0.75 3.97
N HIS A 83 -7.52 0.51 2.93
CA HIS A 83 -6.17 -0.03 3.10
C HIS A 83 -5.28 0.90 3.93
N LEU A 84 -5.30 2.21 3.67
CA LEU A 84 -4.52 3.19 4.43
C LEU A 84 -4.97 3.29 5.89
N GLU A 85 -6.28 3.27 6.17
CA GLU A 85 -6.81 3.23 7.54
C GLU A 85 -6.29 2.00 8.28
N LEU A 86 -6.42 0.81 7.67
CA LEU A 86 -5.88 -0.44 8.21
C LEU A 86 -4.38 -0.33 8.49
N VAL A 87 -3.58 0.16 7.54
CA VAL A 87 -2.12 0.19 7.72
C VAL A 87 -1.65 1.27 8.70
N SER A 88 -2.46 2.31 8.91
CA SER A 88 -2.21 3.43 9.83
C SER A 88 -2.49 3.10 11.29
N ASP A 89 -3.21 2.00 11.58
CA ASP A 89 -3.35 1.51 12.95
C ASP A 89 -2.05 0.81 13.38
N VAL A 90 -1.11 1.62 13.84
CA VAL A 90 0.19 1.22 14.42
C VAL A 90 0.24 1.69 15.86
N ALA A 91 0.67 0.82 16.77
CA ALA A 91 0.72 1.10 18.22
C ALA A 91 1.53 2.38 18.56
N ILE A 92 2.47 2.78 17.69
CA ILE A 92 3.26 4.02 17.80
C ILE A 92 2.41 5.30 17.67
N LEU A 93 1.25 5.24 17.01
CA LEU A 93 0.34 6.38 16.82
C LEU A 93 -0.85 6.38 17.81
N ARG A 94 -0.91 5.41 18.72
CA ARG A 94 -1.92 5.40 19.79
C ARG A 94 -1.42 6.31 20.94
N PRO A 95 -2.18 7.36 21.33
CA PRO A 95 -1.79 8.27 22.40
C PRO A 95 -1.71 7.58 23.77
#